data_AF-A0A497K9C3-F1
#
_entry.id   AF-A0A497K9C3-F1
#
_cell.length_a   1.000
_cell.length_b   1.000
_cell.length_c   1.000
_cell.angle_alpha   90.00
_cell.angle_beta   90.00
_cell.angle_gamma   90.00
#
_symmetry.space_group_name_H-M   'P 1'
#
loop_
_entity.id
_entity.type
_entity.pdbx_description
1 polymer ?
#
loop_
_entity_poly.entity_id
_entity_poly.type
_entity_poly.pdbx_seq_one_letter_code
_entity_poly.pdbx_strand_id
1 'polypeptide(L)'
;SGRFVTKAETPRLRRKGNSVEFVIAWKDETSNAYDIVVTQNDVREIQLAKAAIYTGASVLMKHRKIQPSDIQRVYLAGAFGNYVDPQNAKIIGMYPDVPLERVKFVGNTAGSGARMTLISIDSRKTAEDLAKRIEYVELGADPNFQDEFLKATYLPHMEPGRFPSVMAILDKRSNRL
;
A
#
# COMPACT_ATOMS: atom_id res chain seq x y z
N SER A 1 -4.78 -10.65 -10.33
CA SER A 1 -5.61 -9.77 -11.20
C SER A 1 -6.58 -8.89 -10.40
N GLY A 2 -6.99 -9.25 -9.18
CA GLY A 2 -7.96 -8.46 -8.39
C GLY A 2 -9.42 -8.66 -8.84
N ARG A 3 -9.68 -9.61 -9.74
CA ARG A 3 -11.04 -9.92 -10.19
C ARG A 3 -11.77 -10.74 -9.13
N PHE A 4 -13.02 -10.39 -8.85
CA PHE A 4 -13.89 -11.24 -8.03
C PHE A 4 -14.11 -12.61 -8.68
N VAL A 5 -14.09 -13.67 -7.87
CA VAL A 5 -14.41 -15.04 -8.30
C VAL A 5 -15.92 -15.22 -8.26
N THR A 6 -16.59 -15.03 -9.40
CA THR A 6 -18.06 -15.06 -9.48
C THR A 6 -18.71 -16.43 -9.28
N LYS A 7 -17.90 -17.50 -9.23
CA LYS A 7 -18.36 -18.86 -8.91
C LYS A 7 -18.41 -19.14 -7.41
N ALA A 8 -17.97 -18.20 -6.57
CA ALA A 8 -18.00 -18.38 -5.13
C ALA A 8 -19.45 -18.42 -4.62
N GLU A 9 -19.80 -19.47 -3.89
CA GLU A 9 -21.12 -19.62 -3.27
C GLU A 9 -21.19 -18.77 -2.00
N THR A 10 -21.48 -17.49 -2.16
CA THR A 10 -21.71 -16.58 -1.04
C THR A 10 -22.83 -15.60 -1.36
N PRO A 11 -23.77 -15.34 -0.43
CA PRO A 11 -24.81 -14.34 -0.64
C PRO A 11 -24.24 -12.92 -0.75
N ARG A 12 -22.99 -12.70 -0.29
CA ARG A 12 -22.33 -11.39 -0.31
C ARG A 12 -21.82 -10.98 -1.69
N LEU A 13 -21.69 -11.90 -2.65
CA LEU A 13 -21.21 -11.57 -3.99
C LEU A 13 -22.40 -11.45 -4.94
N ARG A 14 -22.61 -10.28 -5.52
CA ARG A 14 -23.71 -10.05 -6.47
C ARG A 14 -23.29 -9.23 -7.67
N ARG A 15 -24.09 -9.31 -8.74
CA ARG A 15 -23.93 -8.47 -9.93
C ARG A 15 -24.95 -7.34 -9.88
N LYS A 16 -24.50 -6.10 -10.07
CA LYS A 16 -25.32 -4.89 -10.14
C LYS A 16 -25.03 -4.17 -11.45
N GLY A 17 -25.95 -4.25 -12.41
CA GLY A 17 -25.70 -3.82 -13.78
C GLY A 17 -24.52 -4.57 -14.40
N ASN A 18 -23.52 -3.83 -14.88
CA ASN A 18 -22.29 -4.38 -15.47
C ASN A 18 -21.15 -4.61 -14.45
N SER A 19 -21.37 -4.30 -13.16
CA SER A 19 -20.34 -4.44 -12.13
C SER A 19 -20.61 -5.61 -11.20
N VAL A 20 -19.54 -6.21 -10.68
CA VAL A 20 -19.60 -7.19 -9.58
C VAL A 20 -19.19 -6.46 -8.31
N GLU A 21 -19.95 -6.68 -7.23
CA GLU A 21 -19.72 -6.08 -5.93
C GLU A 21 -19.81 -7.13 -4.82
N PHE A 22 -19.02 -6.93 -3.77
CA PHE A 22 -19.02 -7.72 -2.56
C PHE A 22 -19.62 -6.90 -1.41
N VAL A 23 -20.66 -7.42 -0.77
CA VAL A 23 -21.37 -6.75 0.34
C VAL A 23 -20.63 -6.99 1.65
N ILE A 24 -20.12 -5.89 2.23
CA ILE A 24 -19.43 -5.88 3.53
C ILE A 24 -20.45 -5.81 4.66
N ALA A 25 -21.44 -4.91 4.54
CA ALA A 25 -22.54 -4.78 5.49
C ALA A 25 -23.86 -4.58 4.74
N TRP A 26 -24.88 -5.34 5.12
CA TRP A 26 -26.24 -5.20 4.63
C TRP A 26 -26.90 -3.94 5.19
N LYS A 27 -27.87 -3.38 4.48
CA LYS A 27 -28.65 -2.21 4.94
C LYS A 27 -29.21 -2.33 6.37
N ASP A 28 -29.53 -3.54 6.83
CA ASP A 28 -30.08 -3.78 8.18
C ASP A 28 -28.98 -3.77 9.26
N GLU A 29 -27.70 -3.82 8.85
CA GLU A 29 -26.51 -3.70 9.68
C GLU A 29 -25.96 -2.24 9.70
N THR A 30 -26.53 -1.32 8.90
CA THR A 30 -26.00 0.04 8.72
C THR A 30 -26.96 1.11 9.24
N SER A 31 -26.40 2.21 9.74
CA SER A 31 -27.20 3.32 10.31
C SER A 31 -27.89 4.19 9.26
N ASN A 32 -27.50 4.07 7.99
CA ASN A 32 -28.05 4.86 6.88
C ASN A 32 -28.99 4.05 5.97
N ALA A 33 -29.30 2.80 6.31
CA ALA A 33 -30.17 1.91 5.54
C ALA A 33 -29.71 1.63 4.09
N TYR A 34 -28.40 1.74 3.83
CA TYR A 34 -27.78 1.35 2.56
C TYR A 34 -26.79 0.21 2.77
N ASP A 35 -26.70 -0.70 1.79
CA ASP A 35 -25.63 -1.70 1.76
C ASP A 35 -24.26 -1.01 1.61
N ILE A 36 -23.26 -1.44 2.40
CA ILE A 36 -21.86 -1.08 2.20
C ILE A 36 -21.22 -2.15 1.34
N VAL A 37 -20.74 -1.75 0.17
CA VAL A 37 -20.18 -2.67 -0.83
C VAL A 37 -18.77 -2.29 -1.24
N VAL A 38 -18.00 -3.27 -1.68
CA VAL A 38 -16.74 -3.09 -2.40
C VAL A 38 -16.94 -3.55 -3.83
N THR A 39 -16.76 -2.63 -4.77
CA THR A 39 -16.93 -2.91 -6.20
C THR A 39 -15.63 -3.34 -6.86
N GLN A 40 -15.72 -3.87 -8.08
CA GLN A 40 -14.54 -4.19 -8.88
C GLN A 40 -13.66 -2.96 -9.15
N ASN A 41 -14.26 -1.78 -9.27
CA ASN A 41 -13.55 -0.52 -9.45
C ASN A 41 -12.80 -0.11 -8.18
N ASP A 42 -13.39 -0.29 -7.00
CA ASP A 42 -12.71 0.00 -5.73
C ASP A 42 -11.47 -0.88 -5.55
N VAL A 43 -11.56 -2.16 -5.92
CA VAL A 43 -10.38 -3.06 -5.94
C VAL A 43 -9.32 -2.54 -6.91
N ARG A 44 -9.73 -2.02 -8.08
CA ARG A 44 -8.81 -1.46 -9.06
C ARG A 44 -8.10 -0.21 -8.52
N GLU A 45 -8.82 0.68 -7.84
CA GLU A 45 -8.22 1.87 -7.23
C GLU A 45 -7.19 1.50 -6.15
N ILE A 46 -7.48 0.49 -5.32
CA ILE A 46 -6.49 -0.03 -4.35
C ILE A 46 -5.25 -0.57 -5.07
N GLN A 47 -5.44 -1.34 -6.16
CA GLN A 47 -4.32 -1.85 -6.95
C GLN A 47 -3.46 -0.74 -7.54
N LEU A 48 -4.06 0.35 -8.03
CA LEU A 48 -3.35 1.50 -8.58
C LEU A 48 -2.59 2.26 -7.48
N ALA A 49 -3.25 2.55 -6.36
CA ALA A 49 -2.67 3.28 -5.24
C ALA A 49 -1.46 2.53 -4.64
N LYS A 50 -1.62 1.23 -4.36
CA LYS A 50 -0.55 0.44 -3.79
C LYS A 50 0.60 0.23 -4.80
N ALA A 51 0.28 0.12 -6.10
CA ALA A 51 1.30 0.01 -7.15
C ALA A 51 2.16 1.26 -7.21
N ALA A 52 1.55 2.45 -7.13
CA ALA A 52 2.29 3.71 -7.13
C ALA A 52 3.32 3.78 -5.97
N ILE A 53 2.91 3.38 -4.77
CA ILE A 53 3.79 3.36 -3.59
C ILE A 53 4.94 2.37 -3.79
N TYR A 54 4.64 1.13 -4.18
CA TYR A 54 5.67 0.11 -4.40
C TYR A 54 6.64 0.50 -5.51
N THR A 55 6.14 1.02 -6.63
CA THR A 55 6.97 1.44 -7.77
C THR A 55 7.90 2.58 -7.37
N GLY A 56 7.42 3.57 -6.63
CA GLY A 56 8.28 4.65 -6.12
C GLY A 56 9.41 4.11 -5.25
N ALA A 57 9.10 3.21 -4.31
CA ALA A 57 10.12 2.57 -3.49
C ALA A 57 11.12 1.73 -4.32
N SER A 58 10.61 0.92 -5.26
CA SER A 58 11.41 0.05 -6.11
C SER A 58 12.38 0.84 -7.00
N VAL A 59 11.91 1.92 -7.64
CA VAL A 59 12.75 2.79 -8.47
C VAL A 59 13.83 3.48 -7.61
N LEU A 60 13.47 4.04 -6.46
CA LEU A 60 14.45 4.66 -5.55
C LEU A 60 15.51 3.67 -5.06
N MET A 61 15.12 2.42 -4.77
CA MET A 61 16.05 1.36 -4.41
C MET A 61 17.01 1.02 -5.55
N LYS A 62 16.51 0.93 -6.80
CA LYS A 62 17.36 0.73 -7.99
C LYS A 62 18.36 1.88 -8.17
N HIS A 63 17.93 3.13 -8.05
CA HIS A 63 18.80 4.31 -8.14
C HIS A 63 19.90 4.30 -7.07
N ARG A 64 19.57 3.86 -5.85
CA ARG A 64 20.54 3.73 -4.75
C ARG A 64 21.31 2.41 -4.74
N LYS A 65 21.01 1.49 -5.66
CA LYS A 65 21.61 0.15 -5.76
C LYS A 65 21.51 -0.65 -4.46
N ILE A 66 20.35 -0.56 -3.79
CA ILE A 66 20.06 -1.30 -2.55
C ILE A 66 18.95 -2.32 -2.75
N GLN A 67 18.98 -3.36 -1.94
CA GLN A 67 18.01 -4.46 -1.91
C GLN A 67 17.06 -4.30 -0.71
N PRO A 68 15.91 -5.00 -0.69
CA PRO A 68 14.99 -4.94 0.45
C PRO A 68 15.64 -5.32 1.79
N SER A 69 16.62 -6.23 1.75
CA SER A 69 17.41 -6.65 2.92
C SER A 69 18.17 -5.49 3.58
N ASP A 70 18.56 -4.49 2.81
CA ASP A 70 19.39 -3.36 3.24
C ASP A 70 18.55 -2.29 3.95
N ILE A 71 17.22 -2.34 3.80
CA ILE A 71 16.29 -1.40 4.45
C ILE A 71 16.18 -1.74 5.93
N GLN A 72 16.70 -0.86 6.78
CA GLN A 72 16.67 -1.04 8.24
C GLN A 72 15.30 -0.71 8.84
N ARG A 73 14.61 0.30 8.31
CA ARG A 73 13.29 0.74 8.77
C ARG A 73 12.47 1.31 7.62
N VAL A 74 11.16 1.10 7.67
CA VAL A 74 10.16 1.72 6.81
C VAL A 74 9.21 2.51 7.68
N TYR A 75 9.15 3.83 7.47
CA TYR A 75 8.18 4.69 8.15
C TYR A 75 7.01 4.97 7.22
N LEU A 76 5.83 4.50 7.61
CA LEU A 76 4.59 4.78 6.91
C LEU A 76 3.93 6.01 7.57
N ALA A 77 3.80 7.09 6.81
CA ALA A 77 3.21 8.35 7.26
C ALA A 77 1.92 8.66 6.49
N GLY A 78 1.09 9.55 7.05
CA GLY A 78 -0.16 10.02 6.45
C GLY A 78 -1.37 9.66 7.31
N ALA A 79 -2.47 10.42 7.17
CA ALA A 79 -3.68 10.24 7.99
C ALA A 79 -4.28 8.82 7.90
N PHE A 80 -4.00 8.10 6.81
CA PHE A 80 -4.49 6.76 6.57
C PHE A 80 -3.99 5.72 7.58
N GLY A 81 -2.72 5.80 8.00
CA GLY A 81 -2.15 4.62 8.63
C GLY A 81 -2.34 4.52 10.14
N ASN A 82 -3.13 5.39 10.78
CA ASN A 82 -3.61 5.10 12.14
C ASN A 82 -4.36 3.75 12.17
N TYR A 83 -4.82 3.26 11.01
CA TYR A 83 -5.62 2.05 10.87
C TYR A 83 -5.10 1.06 9.83
N VAL A 84 -3.96 1.32 9.19
CA VAL A 84 -3.40 0.39 8.19
C VAL A 84 -2.55 -0.65 8.91
N ASP A 85 -3.02 -1.89 8.88
CA ASP A 85 -2.25 -3.03 9.35
C ASP A 85 -1.02 -3.27 8.44
N PRO A 86 0.21 -3.24 8.98
CA PRO A 86 1.42 -3.41 8.17
C PRO A 86 1.47 -4.75 7.43
N GLN A 87 0.94 -5.83 8.01
CA GLN A 87 0.92 -7.14 7.38
C GLN A 87 -0.05 -7.18 6.19
N ASN A 88 -1.24 -6.60 6.31
CA ASN A 88 -2.20 -6.49 5.21
C ASN A 88 -1.64 -5.62 4.08
N ALA A 89 -1.01 -4.49 4.41
CA ALA A 89 -0.32 -3.65 3.43
C ALA A 89 0.81 -4.41 2.70
N LYS A 90 1.52 -5.28 3.41
CA LYS A 90 2.53 -6.17 2.82
C LYS A 90 1.90 -7.22 1.90
N ILE A 91 0.81 -7.86 2.34
CA ILE A 91 0.10 -8.90 1.59
C ILE A 91 -0.42 -8.37 0.25
N ILE A 92 -0.91 -7.13 0.21
CA ILE A 92 -1.33 -6.51 -1.05
C ILE A 92 -0.14 -6.03 -1.90
N GLY A 93 1.08 -6.03 -1.35
CA GLY A 93 2.30 -5.60 -2.03
C GLY A 93 2.43 -4.09 -2.13
N MET A 94 2.10 -3.35 -1.06
CA MET A 94 2.19 -1.89 -1.01
C MET A 94 3.62 -1.36 -0.87
N TYR A 95 4.50 -2.14 -0.24
CA TYR A 95 5.92 -1.79 -0.01
C TYR A 95 6.81 -3.03 -0.17
N PRO A 96 8.15 -2.86 -0.34
CA PRO A 96 9.09 -3.97 -0.54
C PRO A 96 8.99 -5.05 0.55
N ASP A 97 9.32 -6.30 0.21
CA ASP A 97 9.29 -7.40 1.18
C ASP A 97 10.40 -7.25 2.24
N VAL A 98 10.08 -6.52 3.29
CA VAL A 98 10.93 -6.31 4.48
C VAL A 98 10.30 -6.98 5.70
N PRO A 99 11.09 -7.39 6.71
CA PRO A 99 10.56 -7.91 7.96
C PRO A 99 9.57 -6.93 8.62
N LEU A 100 8.46 -7.44 9.15
CA LEU A 100 7.34 -6.62 9.64
C LEU A 100 7.76 -5.72 10.80
N GLU A 101 8.68 -6.19 11.64
CA GLU A 101 9.26 -5.44 12.75
C GLU A 101 10.04 -4.18 12.32
N ARG A 102 10.42 -4.08 11.04
CA ARG A 102 11.06 -2.90 10.47
C ARG A 102 10.05 -1.85 10.02
N VAL A 103 8.77 -2.17 9.96
CA VAL A 103 7.72 -1.29 9.46
C VAL A 103 7.03 -0.61 10.63
N LYS A 104 7.09 0.73 10.65
CA LYS A 104 6.48 1.54 11.70
C LYS A 104 5.54 2.56 11.11
N PHE A 105 4.31 2.57 11.61
CA PHE A 105 3.39 3.65 11.33
C PHE A 105 3.67 4.86 12.23
N VAL A 106 3.75 6.07 11.64
CA VAL A 106 4.18 7.30 12.32
C VAL A 106 3.16 8.43 12.28
N GLY A 107 1.94 8.18 11.81
CA GLY A 107 0.85 9.16 11.88
C GLY A 107 0.99 10.30 10.86
N ASN A 108 0.33 11.42 11.19
CA ASN A 108 0.45 12.66 10.44
C ASN A 108 1.78 13.36 10.80
N THR A 109 2.85 12.98 10.10
CA THR A 109 4.18 13.55 10.29
C THR A 109 4.29 14.99 9.79
N ALA A 110 3.51 15.38 8.77
CA ALA A 110 3.46 16.76 8.29
C ALA A 110 2.91 17.70 9.37
N GLY A 111 1.78 17.34 10.00
CA GLY A 111 1.21 18.09 11.12
C GLY A 111 2.10 18.09 12.35
N SER A 112 2.74 16.95 12.66
CA SER A 112 3.69 16.85 13.78
C SER A 112 4.92 17.74 13.55
N GLY A 113 5.49 17.70 12.34
CA GLY A 113 6.62 18.54 11.94
C GLY A 113 6.29 20.03 11.97
N ALA A 114 5.10 20.42 11.48
CA ALA A 114 4.65 21.82 11.54
C ALA A 114 4.55 22.33 12.98
N ARG A 115 4.03 21.51 13.91
CA ARG A 115 4.00 21.86 15.34
C ARG A 115 5.40 22.01 15.93
N MET A 116 6.33 21.11 15.58
CA MET A 116 7.72 21.16 16.05
C MET A 116 8.43 22.44 15.57
N THR A 117 8.30 22.80 14.29
CA THR A 117 8.97 23.98 13.71
C THR A 117 8.31 25.30 14.11
N LEU A 118 7.04 25.28 14.55
CA LEU A 118 6.34 26.45 15.08
C LEU A 118 6.94 26.90 16.42
N ILE A 119 7.26 25.96 17.31
CA ILE A 119 7.68 26.26 18.69
C ILE A 119 9.21 26.17 18.91
N SER A 120 9.98 25.72 17.92
CA SER A 120 11.43 25.53 18.05
C SER A 120 12.18 26.07 16.83
N ILE A 121 13.05 27.06 17.07
CA ILE A 121 13.94 27.64 16.06
C ILE A 121 14.94 26.57 15.57
N ASP A 122 15.48 25.75 16.46
CA ASP A 122 16.41 24.67 16.09
C ASP A 122 15.74 23.62 15.20
N SER A 123 14.48 23.26 15.48
CA SER A 123 13.71 22.35 14.64
C SER A 123 13.46 22.94 13.25
N ARG A 124 13.20 24.25 13.18
CA ARG A 124 13.03 24.98 11.92
C ARG A 124 14.32 24.97 11.09
N LYS A 125 15.45 25.31 11.72
CA LYS A 125 16.78 25.26 11.07
C LYS A 125 17.10 23.85 10.57
N THR A 126 16.82 22.82 11.38
CA THR A 126 17.00 21.42 10.98
C THR A 126 16.17 21.08 9.74
N ALA A 127 14.91 21.51 9.68
CA ALA A 127 14.04 21.27 8.53
C ALA A 127 14.55 21.98 7.27
N GLU A 128 15.00 23.24 7.39
CA GLU A 128 15.60 24.00 6.28
C GLU A 128 16.89 23.34 5.75
N ASP A 129 17.76 22.88 6.64
CA ASP A 129 19.00 22.19 6.25
C ASP A 129 18.73 20.82 5.63
N LEU A 130 17.71 20.10 6.10
CA LEU A 130 17.28 18.84 5.49
C LEU A 130 16.72 19.06 4.09
N ALA A 131 15.88 20.09 3.88
CA ALA A 131 15.29 20.41 2.59
C ALA A 131 16.36 20.64 1.51
N LYS A 132 17.51 21.24 1.87
CA LYS A 132 18.64 21.47 0.97
C LYS A 132 19.40 20.20 0.58
N ARG A 133 19.24 19.10 1.33
CA ARG A 133 19.95 17.81 1.12
C ARG A 133 19.08 16.76 0.45
N ILE A 134 17.77 16.99 0.33
CA ILE A 134 16.85 16.06 -0.33
C ILE A 134 17.03 16.18 -1.84
N GLU A 135 17.41 15.07 -2.46
CA GLU A 135 17.44 14.93 -3.91
C GLU A 135 16.06 14.49 -4.41
N TYR A 136 15.48 15.27 -5.33
CA TYR A 136 14.25 14.90 -6.01
C TYR A 136 14.54 13.92 -7.15
N VAL A 137 13.79 12.83 -7.21
CA VAL A 137 13.82 11.86 -8.30
C VAL A 137 12.50 11.95 -9.06
N GLU A 138 12.57 12.33 -10.33
CA GLU A 138 11.40 12.41 -11.20
C GLU A 138 10.97 11.01 -11.67
N LEU A 139 10.13 10.35 -10.86
CA LEU A 139 9.69 8.98 -11.12
C LEU A 139 8.95 8.83 -12.47
N GLY A 140 8.17 9.83 -12.87
CA GLY A 140 7.41 9.77 -14.14
C GLY A 140 8.28 9.78 -15.39
N ALA A 141 9.54 10.24 -15.29
CA ALA A 141 10.50 10.23 -16.37
C ALA A 141 11.44 9.00 -16.33
N ASP A 142 11.36 8.16 -15.29
CA ASP A 142 12.18 6.96 -15.20
C ASP A 142 11.71 5.92 -16.24
N PRO A 143 12.61 5.43 -17.12
CA PRO A 143 12.23 4.50 -18.18
C PRO A 143 11.67 3.17 -17.66
N ASN A 144 11.94 2.82 -16.40
CA ASN A 144 11.43 1.61 -15.77
C ASN A 144 10.10 1.82 -15.05
N PHE A 145 9.63 3.06 -14.89
CA PHE A 145 8.45 3.35 -14.06
C PHE A 145 7.21 2.63 -14.56
N GLN A 146 6.92 2.72 -15.85
CA GLN A 146 5.69 2.15 -16.42
C GLN A 146 5.65 0.62 -16.32
N ASP A 147 6.75 -0.07 -16.65
CA ASP A 147 6.85 -1.53 -16.51
C ASP A 147 6.71 -1.97 -15.05
N GLU A 148 7.45 -1.30 -14.16
CA GLU A 148 7.42 -1.59 -12.73
C GLU A 148 6.02 -1.32 -12.13
N PHE A 149 5.35 -0.24 -12.54
CA PHE A 149 3.99 0.07 -12.13
C PHE A 149 2.99 -0.98 -12.58
N LEU A 150 3.04 -1.42 -13.85
CA LEU A 150 2.15 -2.45 -14.37
C LEU A 150 2.33 -3.77 -13.61
N LYS A 151 3.58 -4.20 -13.38
CA LYS A 151 3.89 -5.39 -12.58
C LYS A 151 3.39 -5.26 -11.15
N ALA A 152 3.49 -4.07 -10.57
CA ALA A 152 3.02 -3.75 -9.24
C ALA A 152 1.50 -3.67 -9.11
N THR A 153 0.70 -3.66 -10.19
CA THR A 153 -0.78 -3.70 -10.07
C THR A 153 -1.34 -5.07 -9.65
N TYR A 154 -0.54 -6.13 -9.73
CA TYR A 154 -0.91 -7.49 -9.27
C TYR A 154 -0.84 -7.59 -7.75
N LEU A 155 -1.49 -8.57 -7.13
CA LEU A 155 -1.48 -8.77 -5.68
C LEU A 155 -0.72 -10.07 -5.34
N PRO A 156 0.42 -10.03 -4.61
CA PRO A 156 1.14 -8.82 -4.18
C PRO A 156 1.90 -8.13 -5.32
N HIS A 157 2.32 -8.87 -6.36
CA HIS A 157 3.11 -8.39 -7.48
C HIS A 157 3.07 -9.42 -8.63
N MET A 158 3.37 -9.02 -9.87
CA MET A 158 3.39 -9.95 -11.01
C MET A 158 4.51 -10.99 -10.88
N GLU A 159 5.61 -10.63 -10.22
CA GLU A 159 6.77 -11.47 -9.94
C GLU A 159 6.73 -11.93 -8.46
N PRO A 160 6.24 -13.16 -8.15
CA PRO A 160 6.05 -13.61 -6.77
C PRO A 160 7.36 -13.72 -5.97
N GLY A 161 8.48 -13.98 -6.66
CA GLY A 161 9.81 -14.06 -6.05
C GLY A 161 10.30 -12.78 -5.38
N ARG A 162 9.63 -11.64 -5.62
CA ARG A 162 9.89 -10.38 -4.91
C ARG A 162 9.21 -10.29 -3.54
N PHE A 163 8.26 -11.20 -3.26
CA PHE A 163 7.48 -11.24 -2.03
C PHE A 163 7.51 -12.63 -1.38
N PRO A 164 8.69 -13.25 -1.16
CA PRO A 164 8.79 -14.60 -0.63
C PRO A 164 8.06 -14.79 0.71
N SER A 165 8.05 -13.78 1.59
CA SER A 165 7.36 -13.90 2.88
C SER A 165 5.84 -13.88 2.75
N VAL A 166 5.30 -13.17 1.75
CA VAL A 166 3.85 -13.16 1.46
C VAL A 166 3.45 -14.50 0.86
N MET A 167 4.25 -15.05 -0.07
CA MET A 167 3.98 -16.37 -0.65
C MET A 167 3.94 -17.45 0.44
N ALA A 168 4.89 -17.43 1.38
CA ALA A 168 4.88 -18.35 2.52
C ALA A 168 3.64 -18.21 3.43
N ILE A 169 3.06 -16.99 3.56
CA ILE A 169 1.81 -16.78 4.30
C ILE A 169 0.62 -17.37 3.54
N LEU A 170 0.56 -17.19 2.22
CA LEU A 170 -0.53 -17.66 1.37
C LEU A 170 -0.54 -19.19 1.27
N ASP A 171 0.62 -19.83 1.10
CA ASP A 171 0.73 -21.29 1.04
C ASP A 171 0.22 -21.96 2.32
N LYS A 172 0.57 -21.40 3.49
CA LYS A 172 0.08 -21.88 4.79
C LYS A 172 -1.44 -21.75 4.94
N ARG A 173 -2.07 -20.77 4.28
CA ARG A 173 -3.53 -20.57 4.32
C ARG A 173 -4.25 -21.50 3.36
N SER A 174 -3.71 -21.73 2.17
CA SER A 174 -4.26 -22.68 1.20
C SER A 174 -4.28 -24.11 1.75
N ASN A 175 -3.30 -24.50 2.56
CA ASN A 175 -3.26 -25.82 3.20
C ASN A 175 -4.23 -25.98 4.40
N ARG A 176 -4.97 -24.93 4.77
CA ARG A 176 -5.95 -24.94 5.88
C ARG A 176 -7.41 -24.86 5.41
N LEU A 177 -7.63 -24.65 4.10
CA LEU A 177 -8.94 -24.63 3.44
C LEU A 177 -9.14 -25.94 2.67
#